data_AF-A0A0L6CZN8-F1
#
_entry.id   AF-A0A0L6CZN8-F1
#
_cell.length_a   1.000
_cell.length_b   1.000
_cell.length_c   1.000
_cell.angle_alpha   90.00
_cell.angle_beta   90.00
_cell.angle_gamma   90.00
#
_symmetry.space_group_name_H-M   'P 1'
#
loop_
_entity.id
_entity.type
_entity.pdbx_description
1 polymer ?
#
loop_
_entity_poly.entity_id
_entity_poly.type
_entity_poly.pdbx_seq_one_letter_code
_entity_poly.pdbx_strand_id
1 'polypeptide(L)' 'MSDMNSILEPGMLVEHPGRPDWGVGQVQSNIGGRITVNFREEGKVVIDGSRVELLPVLDP' A
#
# COMPACT_ATOMS: atom_id res chain seq x y z
N MET A 1 6.61 11.85 11.18
CA MET A 1 7.03 11.02 12.33
C MET A 1 6.18 9.78 12.27
N SER A 2 6.83 8.64 12.09
CA SER A 2 6.23 7.34 11.75
C SER A 2 5.42 7.36 10.46
N ASP A 3 6.03 7.71 9.32
CA ASP A 3 5.46 7.31 8.04
C ASP A 3 5.62 5.79 7.94
N MET A 4 4.63 5.02 8.42
CA MET A 4 4.60 3.56 8.28
C MET A 4 4.67 3.15 6.80
N ASN A 5 4.25 4.05 5.91
CA ASN A 5 4.48 3.90 4.48
C ASN A 5 5.96 3.92 4.07
N SER A 6 6.87 4.58 4.81
CA SER A 6 8.29 4.68 4.44
C SER A 6 9.03 3.35 4.50
N ILE A 7 8.51 2.37 5.25
CA ILE A 7 9.09 1.02 5.33
C ILE A 7 8.61 0.11 4.21
N LEU A 8 7.63 0.55 3.40
CA LEU A 8 7.06 -0.27 2.33
C LEU A 8 8.02 -0.36 1.15
N GLU A 9 8.40 -1.59 0.80
CA GLU A 9 9.26 -1.91 -0.33
C GLU A 9 8.49 -2.67 -1.43
N PRO A 10 8.95 -2.60 -2.69
CA PRO A 10 8.38 -3.43 -3.75
C PRO A 10 8.32 -4.91 -3.35
N GLY A 11 7.16 -5.53 -3.54
CA GLY A 11 6.88 -6.91 -3.17
C GLY A 11 6.11 -7.08 -1.86
N MET A 12 6.13 -6.11 -0.96
CA MET A 12 5.36 -6.16 0.30
C MET A 12 3.86 -6.17 0.03
N LEU A 13 3.13 -6.91 0.86
CA LEU A 13 1.67 -7.00 0.82
C LEU A 13 1.06 -5.97 1.77
N VAL A 14 -0.01 -5.32 1.30
CA VAL A 14 -0.68 -4.23 2.02
C VAL A 14 -2.18 -4.25 1.80
N GLU A 15 -2.92 -3.69 2.75
CA GLU A 15 -4.34 -3.39 2.61
C GLU A 15 -4.59 -1.87 2.67
N HIS A 16 -5.61 -1.42 1.96
CA HIS A 16 -6.06 -0.04 2.01
C HIS A 16 -7.19 0.11 3.06
N PRO A 17 -7.00 0.86 4.17
CA PRO A 17 -7.95 0.86 5.28
C PRO A 17 -9.32 1.44 4.93
N GLY A 18 -9.38 2.37 3.97
CA GLY A 18 -10.64 2.97 3.49
C GLY A 18 -11.29 2.25 2.29
N ARG A 19 -10.69 1.15 1.81
CA ARG A 19 -11.12 0.42 0.60
C ARG A 19 -10.93 -1.10 0.79
N PRO A 20 -11.60 -1.70 1.79
CA PRO A 20 -11.45 -3.13 2.07
C PRO A 20 -11.91 -4.01 0.89
N ASP A 21 -12.78 -3.50 0.03
CA ASP A 21 -13.27 -4.14 -1.19
C ASP A 21 -12.19 -4.32 -2.27
N TRP A 22 -11.09 -3.57 -2.22
CA TRP A 22 -9.97 -3.73 -3.16
C TRP A 22 -9.14 -5.00 -2.89
N GLY A 23 -9.30 -5.59 -1.71
CA GLY A 23 -8.54 -6.75 -1.24
C GLY A 23 -7.07 -6.42 -0.94
N VAL A 24 -6.28 -7.47 -0.72
CA VAL A 24 -4.83 -7.35 -0.53
C VAL A 24 -4.17 -6.88 -1.83
N GLY A 25 -3.25 -5.94 -1.71
CA GLY A 25 -2.44 -5.44 -2.80
C GLY A 25 -0.96 -5.66 -2.58
N GLN A 26 -0.20 -5.70 -3.68
CA GLN A 26 1.25 -5.76 -3.65
C GLN A 26 1.86 -4.41 -4.03
N VAL A 27 2.78 -3.91 -3.22
CA VAL A 27 3.55 -2.70 -3.50
C VAL A 27 4.44 -2.95 -4.72
N GLN A 28 4.33 -2.09 -5.74
CA GLN A 28 5.19 -2.09 -6.92
C GLN A 28 6.29 -1.03 -6.83
N SER A 29 6.02 0.09 -6.17
CA SER A 29 7.01 1.15 -5.90
C SER A 29 6.58 2.03 -4.74
N ASN A 30 7.56 2.65 -4.09
CA ASN A 30 7.36 3.65 -3.03
C ASN A 30 8.42 4.74 -3.16
N ILE A 31 8.06 5.86 -3.80
CA ILE A 31 9.01 6.92 -4.17
C ILE A 31 8.35 8.28 -4.00
N GLY A 32 9.01 9.19 -3.27
CA GLY A 32 8.56 10.57 -3.12
C GLY A 32 7.18 10.70 -2.48
N GLY A 33 6.86 9.83 -1.51
CA GLY A 33 5.56 9.81 -0.83
C GLY A 33 4.41 9.24 -1.69
N ARG A 34 4.69 8.71 -2.87
CA ARG A 34 3.71 8.00 -3.70
C ARG A 34 3.99 6.51 -3.70
N ILE A 35 2.95 5.74 -3.46
CA ILE A 35 3.03 4.28 -3.34
C ILE A 35 2.19 3.70 -4.45
N THR A 36 2.80 2.96 -5.36
CA THR A 36 2.06 2.24 -6.39
C THR A 36 1.77 0.84 -5.88
N VAL A 37 0.51 0.46 -5.83
CA VAL A 37 0.06 -0.85 -5.36
C VAL A 37 -0.81 -1.48 -6.43
N ASN A 38 -0.63 -2.78 -6.68
CA ASN A 38 -1.56 -3.56 -7.49
C ASN A 38 -2.47 -4.36 -6.56
N PHE A 39 -3.71 -3.89 -6.39
CA PHE A 39 -4.74 -4.53 -5.58
C PHE A 39 -5.45 -5.63 -6.36
N ARG A 40 -5.88 -6.68 -5.65
CA ARG A 40 -6.47 -7.88 -6.27
C ARG A 40 -7.74 -7.58 -7.06
N GLU A 41 -8.63 -6.75 -6.51
CA GLU A 41 -9.97 -6.52 -7.09
C GLU A 41 -10.09 -5.19 -7.85
N GLU A 42 -9.21 -4.22 -7.58
CA GLU A 42 -9.21 -2.89 -8.22
C GLU A 42 -8.10 -2.72 -9.28
N GLY A 43 -7.07 -3.55 -9.23
CA GLY A 43 -5.88 -3.41 -10.06
C GLY A 43 -4.92 -2.33 -9.56
N LYS A 44 -4.21 -1.67 -10.49
CA LYS A 44 -3.09 -0.77 -10.17
C LYS A 44 -3.59 0.61 -9.73
N VAL A 45 -3.23 1.00 -8.51
CA VAL A 45 -3.57 2.30 -7.92
C VAL A 45 -2.31 2.99 -7.41
N VAL A 46 -2.24 4.31 -7.56
CA VAL A 46 -1.22 5.15 -6.94
C VAL A 46 -1.82 5.84 -5.72
N ILE A 47 -1.22 5.61 -4.56
CA ILE A 47 -1.64 6.13 -3.27
C ILE A 47 -0.72 7.30 -2.87
N ASP A 48 -1.34 8.36 -2.36
CA ASP A 48 -0.63 9.45 -1.68
C ASP A 48 -0.38 9.05 -0.23
N GLY A 49 0.86 8.66 0.05
CA GLY A 49 1.28 8.17 1.36
C GLY A 49 1.26 9.22 2.47
N SER A 50 1.10 10.51 2.13
CA SER A 50 0.91 11.58 3.12
C SER A 50 -0.54 11.65 3.65
N ARG A 51 -1.47 10.99 2.97
CA ARG A 51 -2.92 11.02 3.27
C ARG A 51 -3.49 9.69 3.70
N VAL A 52 -2.87 8.60 3.24
CA VAL A 52 -3.33 7.23 3.49
C VAL A 52 -2.17 6.42 4.02
N GLU A 53 -2.31 5.91 5.23
CA GLU A 53 -1.41 4.92 5.82
C GLU A 53 -1.86 3.52 5.40
N LEU A 54 -1.07 2.83 4.59
CA LEU A 54 -1.37 1.46 4.17
C LEU A 54 -0.99 0.50 5.30
N LEU A 55 -1.80 -0.56 5.46
CA LEU A 55 -1.60 -1.55 6.51
C LEU A 55 -0.79 -2.72 5.96
N PRO A 56 0.44 -2.98 6.45
CA PRO A 56 1.20 -4.15 6.03
C PRO A 56 0.48 -5.44 6.42
N VAL A 57 0.38 -6.38 5.49
CA VAL A 57 -0.10 -7.73 5.78
C VAL A 57 1.12 -8.56 6.21
N LEU A 58 1.19 -8.86 7.50
CA LEU A 58 2.18 -9.79 8.04
C LEU A 58 1.58 -11.20 7.91
N ASP A 59 2.05 -11.97 6.95
CA ASP A 59 1.80 -13.41 6.96
C ASP A 59 2.50 -14.04 8.18
N PRO A 60 1.85 -14.94 8.93
CA PRO A 60 2.45 -15.67 10.05
C PRO A 60 3.53 -16.68 9.62
#